data_AF-A0A7X7B7S0-F1
#
_entry.id   AF-A0A7X7B7S0-F1
#
_cell.length_a   1.000
_cell.length_b   1.000
_cell.length_c   1.000
_cell.angle_alpha   90.00
_cell.angle_beta   90.00
_cell.angle_gamma   90.00
#
_symmetry.space_group_name_H-M   'P 1'
#
loop_
_entity.id
_entity.type
_entity.pdbx_description
1 polymer ?
#
loop_
_entity_poly.entity_id
_entity_poly.type
_entity_poly.pdbx_seq_one_letter_code
_entity_poly.pdbx_strand_id
1 'polypeptide(L)'
;MKKPKRIERKEEKHETYAGNLSQEQKADQELWPDLIHNIAVLKGRLGGSPDIIFHEFVMGVEEIDACLIYTDGLIERTVVTEDILRSLEIDIPLLEAETQEKILVDLDGLVNRLHRKAIQSGEIKKENKFDELIGAALGGGVVLLCGDCEEAL
;
A
#
# COMPACT_ATOMS: atom_id res chain seq x y z
N MET A 1 67.60 21.78 -22.53
CA MET A 1 66.31 22.17 -23.15
C MET A 1 65.26 21.15 -22.74
N LYS A 2 64.30 21.54 -21.88
CA LYS A 2 63.30 20.65 -21.28
C LYS A 2 62.07 20.56 -22.19
N LYS A 3 61.66 19.35 -22.58
CA LYS A 3 60.40 19.11 -23.30
C LYS A 3 59.21 19.28 -22.33
N PRO A 4 58.09 19.89 -22.75
CA PRO A 4 56.93 20.06 -21.88
C PRO A 4 56.17 18.73 -21.69
N LYS A 5 55.72 18.46 -20.45
CA LYS A 5 54.89 17.33 -20.07
C LYS A 5 53.44 17.57 -20.52
N ARG A 6 52.87 16.58 -21.20
CA ARG A 6 51.46 16.47 -21.59
C ARG A 6 50.58 16.41 -20.33
N ILE A 7 49.61 17.31 -20.23
CA ILE A 7 48.60 17.34 -19.16
C ILE A 7 47.53 16.30 -19.54
N GLU A 8 47.45 15.21 -18.78
CA GLU A 8 46.35 14.25 -18.88
C GLU A 8 45.12 14.85 -18.19
N ARG A 9 44.05 15.09 -18.96
CA ARG A 9 42.72 15.40 -18.42
C ARG A 9 42.21 14.14 -17.73
N LYS A 10 42.07 14.18 -16.41
CA LYS A 10 41.31 13.18 -15.66
C LYS A 10 39.84 13.38 -15.98
N GLU A 11 39.23 12.35 -16.54
CA GLU A 11 37.78 12.23 -16.74
C GLU A 11 37.11 12.20 -15.36
N GLU A 12 36.25 13.19 -15.09
CA GLU A 12 35.36 13.20 -13.93
C GLU A 12 34.34 12.08 -14.10
N LYS A 13 34.54 10.99 -13.35
CA LYS A 13 33.50 9.99 -13.15
C LYS A 13 32.42 10.62 -12.27
N HIS A 14 31.27 10.88 -12.86
CA HIS A 14 30.01 11.03 -12.12
C HIS A 14 29.72 9.71 -11.40
N GLU A 15 30.27 9.56 -10.19
CA GLU A 15 29.80 8.56 -9.25
C GLU A 15 28.43 9.01 -8.72
N THR A 16 27.45 8.18 -9.05
CA THR A 16 26.07 8.20 -8.63
C THR A 16 25.93 8.36 -7.12
N TYR A 17 25.15 9.36 -6.71
CA TYR A 17 24.66 9.57 -5.34
C TYR A 17 23.64 8.48 -4.96
N ALA A 18 24.09 7.22 -4.83
CA ALA A 18 23.34 6.22 -4.09
C ALA A 18 23.76 6.33 -2.61
N GLY A 19 23.13 7.27 -1.91
CA GLY A 19 23.36 7.48 -0.49
C GLY A 19 22.99 6.22 0.31
N ASN A 20 23.93 5.73 1.10
CA ASN A 20 23.67 4.76 2.15
C ASN A 20 22.71 5.39 3.16
N LEU A 21 21.42 5.06 3.07
CA LEU A 21 20.43 5.37 4.10
C LEU A 21 20.76 4.56 5.36
N SER A 22 20.68 5.19 6.54
CA SER A 22 20.88 4.52 7.82
C SER A 22 19.79 3.46 8.05
N GLN A 23 20.05 2.45 8.87
CA GLN A 23 19.09 1.37 9.13
C GLN A 23 17.76 1.89 9.72
N GLU A 24 17.78 3.03 10.42
CA GLU A 24 16.57 3.74 10.88
C GLU A 24 15.75 4.36 9.74
N GLN A 25 16.37 4.77 8.63
CA GLN A 25 15.65 5.33 7.48
C GLN A 25 15.00 4.24 6.61
N LYS A 26 15.48 2.98 6.71
CA LYS A 26 14.81 1.83 6.06
C LYS A 26 13.53 1.41 6.78
N ALA A 27 13.52 1.49 8.11
CA ALA A 27 12.37 1.16 8.94
C ALA A 27 11.12 1.99 8.55
N ASP A 28 11.30 3.25 8.16
CA ASP A 28 10.18 4.09 7.75
C ASP A 28 9.84 3.97 6.25
N GLN A 29 10.53 3.17 5.44
CA GLN A 29 10.21 3.07 4.00
C GLN A 29 9.17 2.00 3.67
N GLU A 30 9.09 0.97 4.51
CA GLU A 30 8.28 -0.22 4.27
C GLU A 30 7.22 -0.38 5.36
N LEU A 31 6.12 -1.07 5.04
CA LEU A 31 5.04 -1.39 5.95
C LEU A 31 5.51 -2.33 7.06
N TRP A 32 4.86 -2.19 8.21
CA TRP A 32 5.04 -3.04 9.38
C TRP A 32 3.81 -3.93 9.59
N PRO A 33 3.92 -5.04 10.32
CA PRO A 33 2.74 -5.82 10.71
C PRO A 33 1.71 -5.03 11.55
N ASP A 34 2.15 -3.97 12.23
CA ASP A 34 1.25 -3.13 13.05
C ASP A 34 0.47 -2.13 12.19
N LEU A 35 -0.83 -2.40 12.03
CA LEU A 35 -1.75 -1.55 11.28
C LEU A 35 -1.81 -0.12 11.82
N ILE A 36 -1.82 0.04 13.15
CA ILE A 36 -1.95 1.37 13.78
C ILE A 36 -0.72 2.22 13.44
N HIS A 37 0.48 1.63 13.50
CA HIS A 37 1.71 2.27 13.05
C HIS A 37 1.62 2.70 11.57
N ASN A 38 1.23 1.80 10.67
CA ASN A 38 1.14 2.10 9.24
C ASN A 38 0.16 3.25 8.94
N ILE A 39 -1.01 3.23 9.58
CA ILE A 39 -2.01 4.30 9.45
C ILE A 39 -1.43 5.63 9.95
N ALA A 40 -0.72 5.63 11.08
CA ALA A 40 -0.11 6.84 11.63
C ALA A 40 0.96 7.42 10.69
N VAL A 41 1.81 6.57 10.11
CA VAL A 41 2.83 6.99 9.14
C VAL A 41 2.17 7.59 7.88
N LEU A 42 1.16 6.91 7.32
CA LEU A 42 0.45 7.41 6.14
C LEU A 42 -0.30 8.72 6.41
N LYS A 43 -1.00 8.84 7.54
CA LYS A 43 -1.66 10.09 7.96
C LYS A 43 -0.63 11.23 8.08
N GLY A 44 0.55 10.96 8.63
CA GLY A 44 1.65 11.92 8.75
C GLY A 44 2.21 12.37 7.40
N ARG A 45 2.37 11.45 6.44
CA ARG A 45 2.94 11.75 5.11
C ARG A 45 1.94 12.41 4.16
N LEU A 46 0.68 12.03 4.22
CA LEU A 46 -0.39 12.58 3.38
C LEU A 46 -0.90 13.95 3.85
N GLY A 47 -0.33 14.47 4.95
CA GLY A 47 -0.45 15.88 5.35
C GLY A 47 -1.85 16.30 5.81
N GLY A 48 -2.73 15.35 6.13
CA GLY A 48 -4.07 15.62 6.65
C GLY A 48 -5.01 16.27 5.62
N SER A 49 -4.82 16.00 4.32
CA SER A 49 -5.78 16.43 3.30
C SER A 49 -7.19 15.94 3.65
N PRO A 50 -8.21 16.81 3.67
CA PRO A 50 -9.58 16.41 3.99
C PRO A 50 -10.20 15.51 2.91
N ASP A 51 -9.59 15.51 1.71
CA ASP A 51 -10.04 14.68 0.59
C ASP A 51 -9.56 13.23 0.74
N ILE A 52 -8.58 12.95 1.60
CA ILE A 52 -8.08 11.59 1.83
C ILE A 52 -8.88 10.96 2.96
N ILE A 53 -9.60 9.90 2.61
CA ILE A 53 -10.41 9.14 3.53
C ILE A 53 -9.61 7.96 4.07
N PHE A 54 -9.65 7.79 5.38
CA PHE A 54 -9.20 6.59 6.08
C PHE A 54 -10.45 5.96 6.70
N HIS A 55 -10.87 4.82 6.16
CA HIS A 55 -12.01 4.06 6.65
C HIS A 55 -11.48 2.81 7.35
N GLU A 56 -11.45 2.84 8.68
CA GLU A 56 -11.03 1.73 9.53
C GLU A 56 -12.23 0.80 9.77
N PHE A 57 -12.04 -0.51 9.58
CA PHE A 57 -13.08 -1.52 9.70
C PHE A 57 -12.48 -2.88 10.11
N VAL A 58 -13.35 -3.84 10.34
CA VAL A 58 -12.98 -5.21 10.71
C VAL A 58 -13.52 -6.17 9.65
N MET A 59 -12.73 -7.17 9.28
CA MET A 59 -13.11 -8.14 8.25
C MET A 59 -12.82 -9.59 8.61
N GLY A 60 -13.61 -10.48 8.02
CA GLY A 60 -13.59 -11.93 8.22
C GLY A 60 -14.11 -12.39 9.58
N VAL A 61 -14.21 -13.71 9.75
CA VAL A 61 -14.65 -14.35 11.01
C VAL A 61 -13.61 -14.21 12.13
N GLU A 62 -12.35 -13.97 11.77
CA GLU A 62 -11.27 -13.74 12.75
C GLU A 62 -11.18 -12.29 13.22
N GLU A 63 -12.09 -11.43 12.76
CA GLU A 63 -12.14 -10.02 13.14
C GLU A 63 -10.79 -9.31 12.92
N ILE A 64 -10.25 -9.42 11.70
CA ILE A 64 -8.99 -8.78 11.32
C ILE A 64 -9.22 -7.28 11.13
N ASP A 65 -8.48 -6.46 11.86
CA ASP A 65 -8.49 -5.01 11.69
C ASP A 65 -7.92 -4.65 10.31
N ALA A 66 -8.60 -3.73 9.62
CA ALA A 66 -8.21 -3.26 8.30
C ALA A 66 -8.50 -1.77 8.12
N CYS A 67 -7.84 -1.15 7.15
CA CYS A 67 -8.08 0.24 6.79
C CYS A 67 -8.06 0.43 5.28
N LEU A 68 -9.14 1.02 4.76
CA LEU A 68 -9.25 1.44 3.38
C LEU A 68 -8.87 2.92 3.25
N ILE A 69 -7.98 3.24 2.32
CA ILE A 69 -7.44 4.58 2.10
C ILE A 69 -7.66 4.97 0.64
N TYR A 70 -8.32 6.09 0.40
CA TYR A 70 -8.61 6.58 -0.94
C TYR A 70 -8.86 8.08 -0.94
N THR A 71 -8.79 8.71 -2.10
CA THR A 71 -9.08 10.14 -2.27
C THR A 71 -10.52 10.35 -2.76
N ASP A 72 -11.36 11.01 -1.95
CA ASP A 72 -12.71 11.41 -2.33
C ASP A 72 -12.67 12.35 -3.53
N GLY A 73 -13.55 12.12 -4.51
CA GLY A 73 -13.58 12.88 -5.76
C GLY A 73 -12.63 12.39 -6.86
N LEU A 74 -11.68 11.48 -6.57
CA LEU A 74 -10.90 10.78 -7.61
C LEU A 74 -11.47 9.40 -7.96
N ILE A 75 -12.26 8.82 -7.05
CA ILE A 75 -12.98 7.56 -7.26
C ILE A 75 -14.48 7.76 -7.02
N GLU A 76 -15.31 7.06 -7.78
CA GLU A 76 -16.75 7.05 -7.54
C GLU A 76 -17.05 6.38 -6.20
N ARG A 77 -17.69 7.13 -5.28
CA ARG A 77 -18.03 6.65 -3.93
C ARG A 77 -18.84 5.35 -3.93
N THR A 78 -19.68 5.15 -4.94
CA THR A 78 -20.47 3.92 -5.10
C THR A 78 -19.57 2.69 -5.27
N VAL A 79 -18.49 2.80 -6.05
CA VAL A 79 -17.52 1.71 -6.24
C VAL A 79 -16.85 1.37 -4.92
N VAL A 80 -16.41 2.38 -4.17
CA VAL A 80 -15.80 2.15 -2.85
C VAL A 80 -16.77 1.49 -1.88
N THR A 81 -18.01 1.98 -1.80
CA THR A 81 -18.97 1.54 -0.78
C THR A 81 -19.60 0.19 -1.11
N GLU A 82 -20.13 0.03 -2.32
CA GLU A 82 -20.92 -1.14 -2.71
C GLU A 82 -20.06 -2.27 -3.27
N ASP A 83 -18.94 -1.98 -3.95
CA ASP A 83 -18.11 -3.03 -4.56
C ASP A 83 -16.96 -3.44 -3.63
N ILE A 84 -16.28 -2.49 -2.99
CA ILE A 84 -15.10 -2.78 -2.16
C ILE A 84 -15.49 -3.05 -0.71
N LEU A 85 -16.05 -2.06 0.00
CA LEU A 85 -16.33 -2.17 1.44
C LEU A 85 -17.33 -3.28 1.73
N ARG A 86 -18.44 -3.35 1.00
CA ARG A 86 -19.42 -4.43 1.14
C ARG A 86 -18.80 -5.82 0.93
N SER A 87 -17.92 -5.96 -0.06
CA SER A 87 -17.24 -7.24 -0.31
C SER A 87 -16.37 -7.64 0.88
N LEU A 88 -15.64 -6.68 1.46
CA LEU A 88 -14.70 -6.90 2.55
C LEU A 88 -15.40 -7.11 3.91
N GLU A 89 -16.40 -6.28 4.23
CA GLU A 89 -17.08 -6.25 5.53
C GLU A 89 -18.24 -7.26 5.64
N ILE A 90 -18.85 -7.69 4.53
CA ILE A 90 -20.06 -8.53 4.55
C ILE A 90 -19.84 -9.84 3.77
N ASP A 91 -19.46 -9.75 2.50
CA ASP A 91 -19.48 -10.93 1.63
C ASP A 91 -18.36 -11.93 1.91
N ILE A 92 -17.21 -11.47 2.43
CA ILE A 92 -16.12 -12.34 2.89
C ILE A 92 -16.51 -13.05 4.19
N PRO A 93 -16.90 -12.36 5.28
CA PRO A 93 -17.32 -13.03 6.51
C PRO A 93 -18.45 -14.04 6.30
N LEU A 94 -19.45 -13.69 5.48
CA LEU A 94 -20.56 -14.60 5.18
C LEU A 94 -20.05 -15.86 4.47
N LEU A 95 -19.14 -15.72 3.52
CA LEU A 95 -18.58 -16.85 2.79
C LEU A 95 -17.72 -17.74 3.70
N GLU A 96 -16.86 -17.17 4.54
CA GLU A 96 -16.05 -17.93 5.49
C GLU A 96 -16.94 -18.70 6.48
N ALA A 97 -18.06 -18.12 6.91
CA ALA A 97 -19.05 -18.78 7.76
C ALA A 97 -19.77 -19.94 7.04
N GLU A 98 -20.08 -19.80 5.75
CA GLU A 98 -20.74 -20.82 4.93
C GLU A 98 -19.82 -21.98 4.55
N THR A 99 -18.58 -21.70 4.17
CA THR A 99 -17.63 -22.71 3.68
C THR A 99 -16.77 -23.32 4.78
N GLN A 100 -16.70 -22.67 5.94
CA GLN A 100 -15.73 -22.98 7.01
C GLN A 100 -14.27 -22.88 6.54
N GLU A 101 -14.02 -22.25 5.38
CA GLU A 101 -12.68 -21.94 4.89
C GLU A 101 -12.29 -20.56 5.37
N LYS A 102 -11.11 -20.45 5.99
CA LYS A 102 -10.50 -19.15 6.28
C LYS A 102 -9.95 -18.58 4.99
N ILE A 103 -10.49 -17.43 4.58
CA ILE A 103 -10.12 -16.74 3.34
C ILE A 103 -8.99 -15.75 3.61
N LEU A 104 -8.97 -15.15 4.79
CA LEU A 104 -8.01 -14.11 5.17
C LEU A 104 -6.72 -14.65 5.80
N VAL A 105 -6.36 -15.90 5.51
CA VAL A 105 -5.12 -16.51 6.02
C VAL A 105 -3.88 -15.84 5.42
N ASP A 106 -4.01 -15.31 4.20
CA ASP A 106 -2.99 -14.52 3.53
C ASP A 106 -3.63 -13.55 2.52
N LEU A 107 -2.85 -12.56 2.07
CA LEU A 107 -3.31 -11.60 1.07
C LEU A 107 -3.57 -12.24 -0.30
N ASP A 108 -2.95 -13.37 -0.65
CA ASP A 108 -3.20 -14.05 -1.92
C ASP A 108 -4.62 -14.65 -1.96
N GLY A 109 -5.08 -15.21 -0.85
CA GLY A 109 -6.44 -15.70 -0.66
C GLY A 109 -7.45 -14.58 -0.84
N LEU A 110 -7.18 -13.42 -0.26
CA LEU A 110 -7.99 -12.21 -0.41
C LEU A 110 -8.03 -11.72 -1.88
N VAL A 111 -6.87 -11.53 -2.51
CA VAL A 111 -6.76 -11.10 -3.93
C VAL A 111 -7.53 -12.05 -4.84
N ASN A 112 -7.35 -13.36 -4.67
CA ASN A 112 -8.06 -14.37 -5.45
C ASN A 112 -9.58 -14.29 -5.28
N ARG A 113 -10.09 -13.84 -4.13
CA ARG A 113 -11.52 -13.67 -3.89
C ARG A 113 -12.03 -12.33 -4.42
N LEU A 114 -11.27 -11.25 -4.28
CA LEU A 114 -11.61 -9.93 -4.85
C LEU A 114 -11.72 -9.99 -6.38
N HIS A 115 -10.83 -10.71 -7.04
CA HIS A 115 -10.93 -11.00 -8.48
C HIS A 115 -12.18 -11.79 -8.87
N ARG A 116 -12.69 -12.65 -7.97
CA ARG A 116 -13.87 -13.49 -8.23
C ARG A 116 -15.19 -12.79 -7.93
N LYS A 117 -15.23 -11.88 -6.95
CA LYS A 117 -16.49 -11.31 -6.42
C LYS A 117 -16.82 -9.89 -6.89
N ALA A 118 -15.86 -8.96 -7.06
CA ALA A 118 -16.26 -7.56 -7.23
C ALA A 118 -15.34 -6.64 -8.07
N ILE A 119 -14.03 -6.90 -8.17
CA ILE A 119 -13.13 -5.94 -8.85
C ILE A 119 -12.88 -6.39 -10.29
N GLN A 120 -13.89 -6.26 -11.16
CA GLN A 120 -13.78 -6.62 -12.59
C GLN A 120 -13.12 -5.54 -13.47
N SER A 121 -12.76 -4.38 -12.92
CA SER A 121 -12.21 -3.25 -13.69
C SER A 121 -10.90 -2.65 -13.17
N GLY A 122 -10.39 -3.10 -12.03
CA GLY A 122 -9.18 -2.56 -11.38
C GLY A 122 -8.03 -3.57 -11.35
N GLU A 123 -6.80 -3.06 -11.49
CA GLU A 123 -5.58 -3.84 -11.26
C GLU A 123 -5.31 -3.88 -9.75
N ILE A 124 -5.23 -5.08 -9.16
CA ILE A 124 -4.85 -5.26 -7.74
C ILE A 124 -3.34 -5.48 -7.69
N LYS A 125 -2.63 -4.72 -6.84
CA LYS A 125 -1.18 -4.82 -6.68
C LYS A 125 -0.85 -5.01 -5.21
N LYS A 126 0.16 -5.84 -4.94
CA LYS A 126 0.76 -5.92 -3.62
C LYS A 126 1.90 -4.92 -3.54
N GLU A 127 1.85 -4.04 -2.56
CA GLU A 127 2.92 -3.06 -2.32
C GLU A 127 3.29 -3.02 -0.85
N ASN A 128 4.58 -2.94 -0.57
CA ASN A 128 5.09 -2.87 0.80
C ASN A 128 5.72 -1.52 1.13
N LYS A 129 5.80 -0.56 0.18
CA LYS A 129 6.48 0.73 0.38
C LYS A 129 5.50 1.87 0.53
N PHE A 130 5.70 2.69 1.56
CA PHE A 130 4.83 3.85 1.80
C PHE A 130 4.75 4.80 0.60
N ASP A 131 5.84 5.03 -0.12
CA ASP A 131 5.87 5.97 -1.25
C ASP A 131 4.98 5.50 -2.41
N GLU A 132 4.94 4.19 -2.68
CA GLU A 132 4.07 3.59 -3.71
C GLU A 132 2.60 3.68 -3.30
N LEU A 133 2.28 3.41 -2.03
CA LEU A 133 0.92 3.51 -1.48
C LEU A 133 0.40 4.95 -1.52
N ILE A 134 1.24 5.92 -1.17
CA ILE A 134 0.93 7.34 -1.27
C ILE A 134 0.66 7.72 -2.72
N GLY A 135 1.53 7.29 -3.64
CA GLY A 135 1.34 7.51 -5.08
C GLY A 135 0.03 6.93 -5.58
N ALA A 136 -0.33 5.72 -5.16
CA ALA A 136 -1.59 5.07 -5.51
C ALA A 136 -2.80 5.86 -5.00
N ALA A 137 -2.85 6.20 -3.71
CA ALA A 137 -3.97 6.94 -3.11
C ALA A 137 -4.17 8.33 -3.76
N LEU A 138 -3.08 9.05 -4.03
CA LEU A 138 -3.11 10.35 -4.70
C LEU A 138 -3.43 10.25 -6.20
N GLY A 139 -3.16 9.08 -6.81
CA GLY A 139 -3.48 8.77 -8.20
C GLY A 139 -4.92 8.31 -8.43
N GLY A 140 -5.77 8.28 -7.38
CA GLY A 140 -7.14 7.78 -7.46
C GLY A 140 -7.27 6.26 -7.27
N GLY A 141 -6.20 5.59 -6.86
CA GLY A 141 -6.24 4.21 -6.38
C GLY A 141 -6.88 4.09 -5.00
N VAL A 142 -7.23 2.85 -4.66
CA VAL A 142 -7.71 2.47 -3.34
C VAL A 142 -6.67 1.57 -2.71
N VAL A 143 -6.20 1.94 -1.52
CA VAL A 143 -5.22 1.18 -0.76
C VAL A 143 -5.93 0.47 0.38
N LEU A 144 -5.68 -0.83 0.54
CA LEU A 144 -6.17 -1.64 1.63
C LEU A 144 -5.01 -2.11 2.50
N LEU A 145 -5.01 -1.68 3.76
CA LEU A 145 -4.12 -2.20 4.81
C LEU A 145 -4.85 -3.26 5.64
N CYS A 146 -4.13 -4.31 6.01
CA CYS A 146 -4.60 -5.35 6.92
C CYS A 146 -3.66 -5.47 8.13
N GLY A 147 -4.21 -5.80 9.29
CA GLY A 147 -3.42 -6.16 10.47
C GLY A 147 -2.54 -7.37 10.22
N ASP A 148 -1.41 -7.42 10.93
CA ASP A 148 -0.40 -8.48 10.87
C ASP A 148 0.18 -8.74 9.45
N CYS A 149 0.06 -7.77 8.54
CA CYS A 149 0.57 -7.85 7.16
C CYS A 149 1.68 -6.82 6.90
N GLU A 150 2.74 -7.25 6.19
CA GLU A 150 3.84 -6.37 5.73
C GLU A 150 3.61 -5.85 4.30
N GLU A 151 2.46 -6.14 3.72
CA GLU A 151 2.05 -5.74 2.37
C GLU A 151 0.63 -5.18 2.42
N ALA A 152 0.32 -4.29 1.48
CA ALA A 152 -1.00 -3.73 1.24
C ALA A 152 -1.49 -4.07 -0.16
N LEU A 153 -2.80 -3.95 -0.38
CA LEU A 153 -3.46 -4.14 -1.68
C LEU A 153 -3.93 -2.84 -2.31
#